data_AF-X1PIG8-F1
#
_entry.id   AF-X1PIG8-F1
#
_cell.length_a   1.000
_cell.length_b   1.000
_cell.length_c   1.000
_cell.angle_alpha   90.00
_cell.angle_beta   90.00
_cell.angle_gamma   90.00
#
_symmetry.space_group_name_H-M   'P 1'
#
loop_
_entity.id
_entity.type
_entity.pdbx_description
1 polymer ?
#
loop_
_entity_poly.entity_id
_entity_poly.type
_entity_poly.pdbx_seq_one_letter_code
_entity_poly.pdbx_strand_id
1 'polypeptide(L)'
;MKQTRNKLMLNVRVILILILLIPLLSFNISSNKENSEIWNNLSAKDQEFLDKVQRKAFDYFWDGFDPVTGLIADNSRGRRTSIANSGFGLSAFCIGVDRGWVSRNEAYDRI
;
A
#
# COMPACT_ATOMS: atom_id res chain seq x y z
N MET A 1 20.15 6.67 52.58
CA MET A 1 20.82 6.48 51.26
C MET A 1 20.08 5.56 50.27
N LYS A 2 19.26 4.58 50.70
CA LYS A 2 18.51 3.69 49.78
C LYS A 2 17.35 4.39 49.02
N GLN A 3 16.67 5.34 49.66
CA GLN A 3 15.50 6.03 49.09
C GLN A 3 15.82 6.88 47.84
N THR A 4 16.96 7.56 47.84
CA THR A 4 17.42 8.39 46.72
C THR A 4 17.80 7.54 45.51
N ARG A 5 18.40 6.36 45.73
CA ARG A 5 18.74 5.42 44.65
C ARG A 5 17.50 4.84 43.96
N ASN A 6 16.45 4.52 44.72
CA ASN A 6 15.21 3.99 44.13
C ASN A 6 14.50 5.04 43.27
N LYS A 7 14.46 6.29 43.73
CA LYS A 7 13.87 7.42 42.98
C LYS A 7 14.67 7.72 41.70
N LEU A 8 16.01 7.65 41.78
CA LEU A 8 16.88 7.80 40.61
C LEU A 8 16.68 6.66 39.60
N MET A 9 16.63 5.42 40.06
CA MET A 9 16.40 4.26 39.19
C MET A 9 15.01 4.27 38.56
N LEU A 10 13.99 4.79 39.25
CA LEU A 10 12.64 4.95 38.72
C LEU A 10 12.60 6.02 37.61
N ASN A 11 13.24 7.18 37.81
CA ASN A 11 13.31 8.24 36.80
C ASN A 11 14.08 7.78 35.55
N VAL A 12 15.18 7.04 35.71
CA VAL A 12 15.95 6.49 34.57
C VAL A 12 15.11 5.49 33.78
N ARG A 13 14.35 4.62 34.44
CA ARG A 13 13.45 3.67 33.77
C ARG A 13 12.33 4.38 33.00
N VAL A 14 11.73 5.42 33.57
CA VAL A 14 10.71 6.23 32.90
C VAL A 14 11.28 6.92 31.65
N ILE A 15 12.48 7.50 31.76
CA ILE A 15 13.16 8.14 30.61
C ILE A 15 13.45 7.12 29.51
N LEU A 16 13.93 5.91 29.85
CA LEU A 16 14.20 4.86 28.86
C LEU A 16 12.93 4.37 28.16
N ILE A 17 11.81 4.26 28.88
CA ILE A 17 10.50 3.90 28.30
C ILE A 17 10.01 4.99 27.35
N LEU A 18 10.16 6.27 27.72
CA LEU A 18 9.77 7.37 26.85
C LEU A 18 10.62 7.42 25.58
N ILE A 19 11.95 7.23 25.68
CA ILE A 19 12.86 7.19 24.52
C ILE A 19 12.51 6.02 23.57
N LEU A 20 12.08 4.87 24.10
CA LEU A 20 11.64 3.73 23.29
C LEU A 20 10.24 3.91 22.66
N LEU A 21 9.35 4.69 23.28
CA LEU A 21 7.99 4.94 22.78
C LEU A 21 7.91 6.08 21.75
N ILE A 22 8.81 7.08 21.81
CA ILE A 22 8.85 8.20 20.87
C ILE A 22 9.01 7.77 19.38
N PRO A 23 9.91 6.84 19.01
CA PRO A 23 10.03 6.42 17.61
C PRO A 23 8.81 5.64 17.10
N LEU A 24 8.04 4.98 17.97
CA LEU A 24 6.79 4.28 17.60
C LEU A 24 5.66 5.25 17.20
N LEU A 25 5.63 6.46 17.76
CA LEU A 25 4.67 7.50 17.37
C LEU A 25 5.04 8.18 16.04
N SER A 26 6.34 8.39 15.78
CA SER A 26 6.81 9.17 14.63
C SER A 26 6.91 8.36 13.32
N PHE A 27 7.10 7.04 13.38
CA PHE A 27 7.32 6.22 12.19
C PHE A 27 6.10 6.10 11.27
N ASN A 28 4.87 6.18 11.82
CA ASN A 28 3.65 5.94 11.05
C ASN A 28 3.08 7.18 10.32
N ILE A 29 3.55 8.40 10.62
CA ILE A 29 2.84 9.63 10.20
C ILE A 29 3.48 10.31 8.98
N SER A 30 4.77 10.10 8.71
CA SER A 30 5.49 10.92 7.71
C SER A 30 5.18 10.54 6.25
N SER A 31 5.07 9.25 5.92
CA SER A 31 4.94 8.80 4.52
C SER A 31 3.56 9.06 3.89
N ASN A 32 2.49 8.99 4.68
CA ASN A 32 1.13 9.24 4.17
C ASN A 32 0.86 10.74 3.94
N LYS A 33 1.46 11.61 4.76
CA LYS A 33 1.23 13.05 4.70
C LYS A 33 1.84 13.67 3.44
N GLU A 34 3.09 13.33 3.14
CA GLU A 34 3.83 13.83 1.97
C GLU A 34 3.14 13.46 0.64
N ASN A 35 2.71 12.20 0.48
CA ASN A 35 2.02 11.78 -0.73
C ASN A 35 0.70 12.54 -0.94
N SER A 36 -0.12 12.70 0.10
CA SER A 36 -1.38 13.44 -0.01
C SER A 36 -1.17 14.91 -0.40
N GLU A 37 -0.10 15.53 0.09
CA GLU A 37 0.26 16.90 -0.24
C GLU A 37 0.66 17.04 -1.71
N ILE A 38 1.47 16.11 -2.23
CA ILE A 38 1.83 16.06 -3.65
C ILE A 38 0.58 15.91 -4.53
N TRP A 39 -0.33 14.98 -4.20
CA TRP A 39 -1.57 14.78 -4.94
C TRP A 39 -2.44 16.04 -4.97
N ASN A 40 -2.61 16.70 -3.83
CA ASN A 40 -3.42 17.92 -3.72
C ASN A 40 -2.82 19.12 -4.46
N ASN A 41 -1.49 19.14 -4.65
CA ASN A 41 -0.78 20.19 -5.38
C ASN A 41 -0.86 20.02 -6.91
N LEU A 42 -1.35 18.90 -7.42
CA LEU A 42 -1.58 18.70 -8.85
C LEU A 42 -2.81 19.48 -9.33
N SER A 43 -2.81 19.90 -10.60
CA SER A 43 -4.00 20.48 -11.20
C SER A 43 -5.12 19.44 -11.27
N ALA A 44 -6.39 19.89 -11.25
CA ALA A 44 -7.53 18.98 -11.39
C ALA A 44 -7.47 18.12 -12.67
N LYS A 45 -6.94 18.70 -13.76
CA LYS A 45 -6.74 17.99 -15.03
C LYS A 45 -5.70 16.88 -14.91
N ASP A 46 -4.61 17.12 -14.19
CA ASP A 46 -3.55 16.11 -13.99
C ASP A 46 -4.05 15.00 -13.06
N GLN A 47 -4.79 15.33 -12.01
CA GLN A 47 -5.43 14.34 -11.15
C GLN A 47 -6.37 13.43 -11.95
N GLU A 48 -7.27 14.01 -12.75
CA GLU A 48 -8.17 13.25 -13.62
C GLU A 48 -7.42 12.39 -14.64
N PHE A 49 -6.36 12.92 -15.24
CA PHE A 49 -5.52 12.18 -16.17
C PHE A 49 -4.83 10.99 -15.50
N LEU A 50 -4.24 11.19 -14.32
CA LEU A 50 -3.56 10.13 -13.58
C LEU A 50 -4.54 9.07 -13.11
N ASP A 51 -5.75 9.43 -12.64
CA ASP A 51 -6.79 8.47 -12.29
C ASP A 51 -7.20 7.61 -13.50
N LYS A 52 -7.33 8.21 -14.69
CA LYS A 52 -7.60 7.48 -15.94
C LYS A 52 -6.46 6.52 -16.29
N VAL A 53 -5.21 6.96 -16.18
CA VAL A 53 -4.04 6.12 -16.44
C VAL A 53 -3.99 4.95 -15.48
N GLN A 54 -4.19 5.19 -14.19
CA GLN A 54 -4.20 4.16 -13.16
C GLN A 54 -5.34 3.14 -13.40
N ARG A 55 -6.54 3.63 -13.72
CA ARG A 55 -7.68 2.75 -14.07
C ARG A 55 -7.38 1.90 -15.30
N LYS A 56 -6.81 2.48 -16.37
CA LYS A 56 -6.46 1.73 -17.58
C LYS A 56 -5.35 0.71 -17.34
N ALA A 57 -4.37 1.03 -16.49
CA ALA A 57 -3.35 0.07 -16.08
C ALA A 57 -3.96 -1.09 -15.28
N PHE A 58 -4.94 -0.83 -14.42
CA PHE A 58 -5.69 -1.88 -13.72
C PHE A 58 -6.50 -2.76 -14.68
N ASP A 59 -7.23 -2.14 -15.62
CA ASP A 59 -8.05 -2.86 -16.60
C ASP A 59 -7.21 -3.90 -17.36
N TYR A 60 -5.92 -3.62 -17.64
CA TYR A 60 -5.01 -4.60 -18.26
C TYR A 60 -4.89 -5.91 -17.46
N PHE A 61 -4.71 -5.82 -16.14
CA PHE A 61 -4.59 -7.00 -15.28
C PHE A 61 -5.94 -7.67 -15.03
N TRP A 62 -7.00 -6.86 -14.91
CA TRP A 62 -8.35 -7.35 -14.71
C TRP A 62 -8.87 -8.12 -15.93
N ASP A 63 -8.69 -7.57 -17.13
CA ASP A 63 -9.18 -8.20 -18.36
C ASP A 63 -8.21 -9.29 -18.87
N GLY A 64 -6.92 -9.16 -18.57
CA GLY A 64 -5.86 -10.10 -18.97
C GLY A 64 -5.73 -11.35 -18.08
N PHE A 65 -6.61 -11.50 -17.10
CA PHE A 65 -6.65 -12.63 -16.19
C PHE A 65 -7.34 -13.85 -16.82
N ASP A 66 -6.70 -15.02 -16.73
CA ASP A 66 -7.29 -16.29 -17.14
C ASP A 66 -7.94 -17.00 -15.94
N PRO A 67 -9.28 -17.15 -15.90
CA PRO A 67 -9.99 -17.78 -14.77
C PRO A 67 -9.72 -19.27 -14.61
N VAL A 68 -9.17 -19.94 -15.62
CA VAL A 68 -8.86 -21.38 -15.53
C VAL A 68 -7.52 -21.60 -14.84
N THR A 69 -6.52 -20.77 -15.15
CA THR A 69 -5.15 -20.94 -14.66
C THR A 69 -4.77 -20.01 -13.52
N GLY A 70 -5.53 -18.94 -13.30
CA GLY A 70 -5.20 -17.89 -12.35
C GLY A 70 -4.05 -16.98 -12.81
N LEU A 71 -3.57 -17.16 -14.05
CA LEU A 71 -2.39 -16.46 -14.58
C LEU A 71 -2.78 -15.27 -15.44
N ILE A 72 -1.87 -14.29 -15.51
CA ILE A 72 -2.08 -13.07 -16.30
C ILE A 72 -1.17 -13.08 -17.53
N ALA A 73 -1.73 -12.69 -18.68
CA ALA A 73 -1.00 -12.55 -19.92
C ALA A 73 0.13 -11.49 -19.81
N ASP A 74 1.31 -11.86 -20.27
CA ASP A 74 2.54 -11.06 -20.22
C ASP A 74 2.51 -9.87 -21.19
N ASN A 75 1.64 -9.92 -22.20
CA ASN A 75 1.35 -8.82 -23.11
C ASN A 75 -0.08 -8.96 -23.69
N SER A 76 -0.54 -7.90 -24.35
CA SER A 76 -1.88 -7.81 -24.97
C SER A 76 -2.14 -8.80 -26.12
N ARG A 77 -1.15 -9.60 -26.54
CA ARG A 77 -1.36 -10.66 -27.55
C ARG A 77 -1.79 -11.99 -26.94
N GLY A 78 -1.80 -12.13 -25.61
CA GLY A 78 -2.45 -13.24 -24.89
C GLY A 78 -1.79 -14.63 -24.97
N ARG A 79 -0.60 -14.77 -25.57
CA ARG A 79 0.01 -16.08 -25.85
C ARG A 79 1.00 -16.58 -24.79
N ARG A 80 1.44 -15.72 -23.87
CA ARG A 80 2.49 -16.02 -22.88
C ARG A 80 2.10 -15.42 -21.54
N THR A 81 2.52 -16.06 -20.47
CA THR A 81 2.34 -15.62 -19.09
C THR A 81 3.70 -15.65 -18.37
N SER A 82 3.87 -14.78 -17.38
CA SER A 82 5.02 -14.80 -16.48
C SER A 82 4.56 -14.65 -15.02
N ILE A 83 5.32 -15.25 -14.11
CA ILE A 83 5.05 -15.18 -12.66
C ILE A 83 5.25 -13.75 -12.15
N ALA A 84 6.23 -13.02 -12.70
CA ALA A 84 6.47 -11.62 -12.37
C ALA A 84 5.25 -10.75 -12.69
N ASN A 85 4.68 -10.90 -13.90
CA ASN A 85 3.50 -10.14 -14.29
C ASN A 85 2.25 -10.53 -13.48
N SER A 86 2.11 -11.81 -13.14
CA SER A 86 1.03 -12.28 -12.25
C SER A 86 1.15 -11.66 -10.86
N GLY A 87 2.36 -11.55 -10.30
CA GLY A 87 2.61 -10.86 -9.03
C GLY A 87 2.25 -9.36 -9.07
N PHE A 88 2.52 -8.68 -10.19
CA PHE A 88 2.05 -7.30 -10.38
C PHE A 88 0.53 -7.20 -10.44
N GLY A 89 -0.15 -8.15 -11.08
CA GLY A 89 -1.60 -8.18 -11.11
C GLY A 89 -2.26 -8.39 -9.75
N LEU A 90 -1.69 -9.25 -8.89
CA LEU A 90 -2.16 -9.38 -7.50
C LEU A 90 -2.10 -8.05 -6.74
N SER A 91 -1.01 -7.29 -6.95
CA SER A 91 -0.89 -5.94 -6.38
C SER A 91 -1.93 -4.98 -6.96
N ALA A 92 -2.19 -5.06 -8.28
CA ALA A 92 -3.22 -4.28 -8.95
C ALA A 92 -4.64 -4.60 -8.42
N PHE A 93 -4.93 -5.85 -8.08
CA PHE A 93 -6.22 -6.23 -7.49
C PHE A 93 -6.42 -5.59 -6.11
N CYS A 94 -5.40 -5.57 -5.25
CA CYS A 94 -5.44 -4.84 -3.98
C CYS A 94 -5.73 -3.34 -4.20
N ILE A 95 -5.03 -2.71 -5.16
CA ILE A 95 -5.25 -1.31 -5.51
C ILE A 95 -6.68 -1.08 -6.03
N GLY A 96 -7.19 -1.99 -6.87
CA GLY A 96 -8.56 -1.91 -7.40
C GLY A 96 -9.62 -1.99 -6.31
N VAL A 97 -9.40 -2.81 -5.28
CA VAL A 97 -10.27 -2.88 -4.10
C VAL A 97 -10.20 -1.59 -3.29
N ASP A 98 -8.99 -1.09 -2.99
CA ASP A 98 -8.81 0.14 -2.22
C ASP A 98 -9.37 1.38 -2.94
N ARG A 99 -9.32 1.39 -4.27
CA ARG A 99 -9.91 2.43 -5.13
C ARG A 99 -11.40 2.23 -5.39
N GLY A 100 -11.99 1.13 -4.95
CA GLY A 100 -13.41 0.80 -5.15
C GLY A 100 -13.79 0.51 -6.61
N TRP A 101 -12.84 0.09 -7.46
CA TRP A 101 -13.14 -0.32 -8.84
C TRP A 101 -13.74 -1.71 -8.92
N VAL A 102 -13.39 -2.58 -7.98
CA VAL A 102 -13.93 -3.94 -7.81
C VAL A 102 -14.12 -4.22 -6.33
N SER A 103 -15.03 -5.11 -5.98
CA SER A 103 -15.20 -5.57 -4.60
C SER A 103 -14.09 -6.54 -4.19
N ARG A 104 -13.88 -6.65 -2.87
CA ARG A 104 -12.94 -7.63 -2.30
C ARG A 104 -13.28 -9.07 -2.72
N ASN A 105 -14.57 -9.40 -2.84
CA ASN A 105 -15.00 -10.74 -3.25
C ASN A 105 -14.67 -10.99 -4.72
N GLU A 106 -14.98 -10.05 -5.62
CA GLU A 106 -14.64 -10.18 -7.04
C GLU A 106 -13.12 -10.32 -7.26
N ALA A 107 -12.31 -9.62 -6.47
CA ALA A 107 -10.87 -9.75 -6.50
C ALA A 107 -10.39 -11.11 -5.93
N TYR A 108 -11.03 -11.61 -4.88
CA TYR A 108 -10.70 -12.89 -4.25
C TYR A 108 -11.04 -14.08 -5.16
N ASP A 109 -12.17 -14.03 -5.88
CA ASP A 109 -12.59 -15.08 -6.82
C ASP A 109 -11.64 -15.27 -8.02
N ARG A 110 -10.65 -14.38 -8.16
CA ARG A 110 -9.62 -14.39 -9.21
C ARG A 110 -8.23 -14.79 -8.69
N ILE A 111 -8.13 -15.35 -7.50
CA ILE A 111 -6.87 -15.84 -6.89
C ILE A 111 -7.05 -17.32 -6.55
#